data_AF-A0A7S1GP67-F1
#
_entry.id   AF-A0A7S1GP67-F1
#
_cell.length_a   1.000
_cell.length_b   1.000
_cell.length_c   1.000
_cell.angle_alpha   90.00
_cell.angle_beta   90.00
_cell.angle_gamma   90.00
#
_symmetry.space_group_name_H-M   'P 1'
#
loop_
_entity.id
_entity.type
_entity.pdbx_description
1 polymer ?
#
loop_
_entity_poly.entity_id
_entity_poly.type
_entity_poly.pdbx_seq_one_letter_code
_entity_poly.pdbx_strand_id
1 'polypeptide(L)'
;VNHPSSQILLGVLDYDSTLGVQGNDPVGRVTIDLSNFVPNTEYNLHYDLYTSGSVNTRKKTGRVNVRLRLEWEGYRRAVFASLSSPPATTINLASKKDFRSAYFVTVGQEDTNKFSMAALKSYVHELQELKEVSAIVKEALLTVVLWRGHIQLPCSGKSGPLKLWFPRHSILAFVAGIFVAENFNLIPSMCFFAIAWFFLATMEQRRSHPSPWHRSRGMGDLLWSFLSARPWARSIMENENQAEIDRLQAIQDDEQSKKKAEQEAAQKKLADQQVQDETNNTTAEYGPAETATEMKKGIALNPLAPVLFPVQKLLGSVCATKRAATSVITWDEPHLNFLIICLSIVVGAAFLWVPWGLVMTWTLRITVWVFLGPWMKLVDICFVGKNKKKNEGVEEEKKQQKLRKRAAKSSAAELKREEDLKMHSWKRYLFGNFVLNVPRSKEYRYSDTPLSSSSAAPWKSSQMIFISQRKFGQTLAGSMIPKWAGKKQGDVAQEINSPELRGSPSNNE
;
A
#
# COMPACT_ATOMS: atom_id res chain seq x y z
N VAL A 1 -14.33 -3.09 -13.05
CA VAL A 1 -13.50 -2.91 -11.82
C VAL A 1 -14.20 -1.92 -10.92
N ASN A 2 -14.42 -2.25 -9.65
CA ASN A 2 -15.23 -1.40 -8.77
C ASN A 2 -14.43 -0.29 -8.07
N HIS A 3 -13.10 -0.42 -7.99
CA HIS A 3 -12.24 0.52 -7.29
C HIS A 3 -10.86 0.69 -7.98
N PRO A 4 -10.27 1.89 -8.07
CA PRO A 4 -8.98 2.14 -8.76
C PRO A 4 -7.79 1.43 -8.13
N SER A 5 -7.77 1.35 -6.81
CA SER A 5 -6.75 0.64 -6.04
C SER A 5 -6.95 -0.87 -5.97
N SER A 6 -7.83 -1.44 -6.79
CA SER A 6 -8.01 -2.90 -6.83
C SER A 6 -6.77 -3.57 -7.44
N GLN A 7 -6.46 -4.76 -6.93
CA GLN A 7 -5.39 -5.60 -7.47
C GLN A 7 -5.97 -6.88 -8.05
N ILE A 8 -5.33 -7.43 -9.07
CA ILE A 8 -5.60 -8.77 -9.57
C ILE A 8 -4.56 -9.71 -8.98
N LEU A 9 -5.03 -10.74 -8.30
CA LEU A 9 -4.19 -11.77 -7.68
C LEU A 9 -4.25 -13.00 -8.57
N LEU A 10 -3.12 -13.35 -9.18
CA LEU A 10 -3.02 -14.50 -10.07
C LEU A 10 -2.09 -15.54 -9.45
N GLY A 11 -2.58 -16.76 -9.30
CA GLY A 11 -1.79 -17.91 -8.86
C GLY A 11 -1.81 -19.00 -9.92
N VAL A 12 -0.64 -19.62 -10.12
CA VAL A 12 -0.45 -20.80 -10.95
C VAL A 12 -0.26 -21.98 -10.02
N LEU A 13 -1.10 -23.00 -10.18
CA LEU A 13 -1.08 -24.21 -9.39
C LEU A 13 -1.02 -25.41 -10.33
N ASP A 14 -0.26 -26.42 -9.93
CA ASP A 14 -0.22 -27.71 -10.59
C ASP A 14 -1.39 -28.57 -10.10
N TYR A 15 -2.18 -29.08 -11.04
CA TYR A 15 -3.35 -29.87 -10.73
C TYR A 15 -2.97 -31.33 -10.64
N ASP A 16 -2.83 -31.84 -9.41
CA ASP A 16 -2.66 -33.26 -9.17
C ASP A 16 -4.03 -33.91 -8.87
N SER A 17 -4.47 -34.78 -9.78
CA SER A 17 -5.67 -35.60 -9.61
C SER A 17 -5.44 -36.80 -8.68
N THR A 18 -4.21 -37.27 -8.54
CA THR A 18 -3.86 -38.48 -7.79
C THR A 18 -3.79 -38.22 -6.29
N LEU A 19 -3.41 -37.00 -5.88
CA LEU A 19 -3.23 -36.65 -4.47
C LEU A 19 -4.53 -36.30 -3.72
N GLY A 20 -5.70 -36.35 -4.37
CA GLY A 20 -7.08 -36.37 -3.83
C GLY A 20 -7.46 -35.36 -2.73
N VAL A 21 -6.75 -35.40 -1.61
CA VAL A 21 -6.94 -34.63 -0.37
C VAL A 21 -5.87 -33.54 -0.17
N GLN A 22 -4.65 -33.70 -0.71
CA GLN A 22 -3.52 -32.84 -0.31
C GLN A 22 -3.56 -31.41 -0.87
N GLY A 23 -4.27 -31.15 -1.97
CA GLY A 23 -4.39 -29.82 -2.55
C GLY A 23 -3.94 -29.80 -4.01
N ASN A 24 -3.84 -28.61 -4.60
CA ASN A 24 -3.04 -28.39 -5.81
C ASN A 24 -1.70 -27.82 -5.37
N ASP A 25 -0.61 -28.20 -6.02
CA ASP A 25 0.72 -27.74 -5.64
C ASP A 25 0.98 -26.33 -6.19
N PRO A 26 1.36 -25.37 -5.33
CA PRO A 26 1.58 -24.00 -5.78
C PRO A 26 2.88 -23.87 -6.57
N VAL A 27 2.81 -23.42 -7.82
CA VAL A 27 3.99 -23.13 -8.66
C VAL A 27 4.49 -21.70 -8.41
N GLY A 28 3.56 -20.75 -8.33
CA GLY A 28 3.88 -19.35 -8.09
C GLY A 28 2.68 -18.44 -8.24
N ARG A 29 2.86 -17.18 -7.86
CA ARG A 29 1.84 -16.14 -7.92
C ARG A 29 2.43 -14.81 -8.36
N VAL A 30 1.56 -13.93 -8.81
CA VAL A 30 1.84 -12.54 -9.16
C VAL A 30 0.67 -11.66 -8.74
N THR A 31 0.98 -10.47 -8.23
CA THR A 31 0.00 -9.44 -7.89
C THR A 31 0.09 -8.31 -8.92
N ILE A 32 -0.98 -8.13 -9.70
CA ILE A 32 -1.07 -7.10 -10.73
C ILE A 32 -1.79 -5.89 -10.17
N ASP A 33 -1.08 -4.77 -10.07
CA ASP A 33 -1.62 -3.49 -9.63
C ASP A 33 -2.32 -2.75 -10.77
N LEU A 34 -3.59 -2.39 -10.59
CA LEU A 34 -4.40 -1.71 -11.60
C LEU A 34 -4.30 -0.18 -11.54
N SER A 35 -3.76 0.41 -10.47
CA SER A 35 -3.82 1.85 -10.23
C SER A 35 -3.12 2.68 -11.31
N ASN A 36 -2.08 2.12 -11.94
CA ASN A 36 -1.31 2.80 -13.00
C ASN A 36 -1.83 2.54 -14.42
N PHE A 37 -2.78 1.62 -14.60
CA PHE A 37 -3.32 1.32 -15.92
C PHE A 37 -4.35 2.37 -16.36
N VAL A 38 -4.17 2.84 -17.59
CA VAL A 38 -5.08 3.71 -18.30
C VAL A 38 -6.24 2.89 -18.88
N PRO A 39 -7.51 3.36 -18.76
CA PRO A 39 -8.66 2.73 -19.41
C PRO A 39 -8.49 2.67 -20.94
N ASN A 40 -9.24 1.79 -21.61
CA ASN A 40 -9.26 1.67 -23.08
C ASN A 40 -7.87 1.45 -23.68
N THR A 41 -6.99 0.82 -22.92
CA THR A 41 -5.66 0.42 -23.34
C THR A 41 -5.58 -1.09 -23.14
N GLU A 42 -5.03 -1.76 -24.14
CA GLU A 42 -4.74 -3.18 -24.11
C GLU A 42 -3.30 -3.37 -23.67
N TYR A 43 -3.08 -4.21 -22.67
CA TYR A 43 -1.79 -4.50 -22.09
C TYR A 43 -1.45 -5.97 -22.34
N ASN A 44 -0.26 -6.23 -22.88
CA ASN A 44 0.34 -7.56 -22.93
C ASN A 44 1.47 -7.55 -21.90
N LEU A 45 1.22 -8.14 -20.73
CA LEU A 45 2.07 -8.03 -19.55
C LEU A 45 2.81 -9.33 -19.30
N HIS A 46 4.13 -9.26 -19.18
CA HIS A 46 4.96 -10.37 -18.78
C HIS A 46 5.40 -10.19 -17.32
N TYR A 47 5.15 -11.20 -16.49
CA TYR A 47 5.52 -11.17 -15.08
C TYR A 47 6.30 -12.41 -14.70
N ASP A 48 7.23 -12.24 -13.77
CA ASP A 48 7.89 -13.36 -13.11
C ASP A 48 7.02 -13.88 -11.95
N LEU A 49 7.00 -15.19 -11.78
CA LEU A 49 6.23 -15.86 -10.72
C LEU A 49 7.09 -16.07 -9.48
N TYR A 50 6.49 -15.87 -8.31
CA TYR A 50 7.12 -16.05 -7.02
C TYR A 50 6.25 -16.90 -6.09
N THR A 51 6.84 -17.66 -5.16
CA THR A 51 6.09 -18.48 -4.19
C THR A 51 5.49 -17.67 -3.04
N SER A 52 6.13 -16.57 -2.66
CA SER A 52 5.67 -15.68 -1.59
C SER A 52 5.87 -14.21 -1.96
N GLY A 53 4.90 -13.38 -1.58
CA GLY A 53 4.98 -11.93 -1.68
C GLY A 53 5.65 -11.25 -0.48
N SER A 54 6.02 -12.00 0.57
CA SER A 54 6.46 -11.46 1.87
C SER A 54 7.93 -11.75 2.21
N VAL A 55 8.60 -12.64 1.47
CA VAL A 55 9.98 -13.06 1.74
C VAL A 55 10.97 -12.08 1.12
N ASN A 56 12.03 -11.70 1.85
CA ASN A 56 13.07 -10.78 1.38
C ASN A 56 13.74 -11.25 0.08
N THR A 57 14.02 -12.54 -0.01
CA THR A 57 14.73 -13.18 -1.11
C THR A 57 13.76 -14.01 -1.95
N ARG A 58 12.97 -13.32 -2.78
CA ARG A 58 12.05 -14.00 -3.68
C ARG A 58 12.82 -14.69 -4.80
N LYS A 59 12.73 -16.02 -4.88
CA LYS A 59 13.25 -16.79 -6.01
C LYS A 59 12.19 -16.88 -7.10
N LYS A 60 12.57 -16.50 -8.32
CA LYS A 60 11.74 -16.66 -9.51
C LYS A 60 11.50 -18.15 -9.77
N THR A 61 10.23 -18.55 -9.89
CA THR A 61 9.84 -19.94 -10.20
C THR A 61 9.42 -20.13 -11.65
N GLY A 62 8.93 -19.09 -12.30
CA GLY A 62 8.45 -19.16 -13.68
C GLY A 62 8.12 -17.79 -14.25
N ARG A 63 7.41 -17.78 -15.38
CA ARG A 63 6.92 -16.56 -16.04
C ARG A 63 5.49 -16.78 -16.52
N VAL A 64 4.67 -15.73 -16.43
CA VAL A 64 3.30 -15.72 -16.97
C VAL A 64 3.12 -14.53 -17.91
N ASN A 65 2.35 -14.74 -18.98
CA ASN A 65 1.91 -13.68 -19.89
C ASN A 65 0.41 -13.45 -19.66
N VAL A 66 0.04 -12.19 -19.41
CA VAL A 66 -1.33 -11.77 -19.12
C VAL A 66 -1.71 -10.66 -20.09
N ARG A 67 -2.73 -10.92 -20.90
CA ARG A 67 -3.38 -9.90 -21.72
C ARG A 67 -4.52 -9.28 -20.91
N LEU A 68 -4.38 -8.00 -20.58
CA LEU A 68 -5.33 -7.26 -19.75
C LEU A 68 -5.90 -6.08 -20.52
N ARG A 69 -7.21 -5.84 -20.39
CA ARG A 69 -7.84 -4.58 -20.78
C ARG A 69 -8.70 -4.07 -19.64
N LEU A 70 -8.53 -2.79 -19.33
CA LEU A 70 -9.23 -2.12 -18.24
C LEU A 70 -10.33 -1.21 -18.79
N GLU A 71 -11.55 -1.42 -18.30
CA GLU A 71 -12.72 -0.59 -18.59
C GLU A 71 -13.29 0.00 -17.31
N TRP A 72 -13.64 1.28 -17.39
CA TRP A 72 -14.25 2.06 -16.33
C TRP A 72 -15.59 2.58 -16.80
N GLU A 73 -16.63 2.49 -15.97
CA GLU A 73 -17.93 3.09 -16.27
C GLU A 73 -17.83 4.61 -16.47
N GLY A 74 -16.92 5.25 -15.73
CA GLY A 74 -16.63 6.66 -15.87
C GLY A 74 -15.36 7.04 -15.13
N TYR A 75 -14.51 7.83 -15.77
CA TYR A 75 -13.21 8.20 -15.21
C TYR A 75 -13.34 9.06 -13.94
N ARG A 76 -14.29 9.99 -13.88
CA ARG A 76 -14.52 10.81 -12.68
C ARG A 76 -14.96 9.98 -11.48
N ARG A 77 -15.84 8.98 -11.72
CA ARG A 77 -16.30 8.04 -10.68
C ARG A 77 -15.12 7.23 -10.14
N ALA A 78 -14.21 6.80 -11.02
CA ALA A 78 -12.95 6.15 -10.64
C ALA A 78 -12.12 7.02 -9.69
N VAL A 79 -11.90 8.27 -10.06
CA VAL A 79 -11.11 9.23 -9.27
C VAL A 79 -11.76 9.43 -7.89
N PHE A 80 -13.07 9.70 -7.80
CA PHE A 80 -13.71 9.88 -6.50
C PHE A 80 -13.79 8.58 -5.67
N ALA A 81 -13.89 7.42 -6.32
CA ALA A 81 -13.86 6.14 -5.62
C ALA A 81 -12.55 5.95 -4.84
N SER A 82 -11.42 6.53 -5.27
CA SER A 82 -10.15 6.41 -4.54
C SER A 82 -10.14 7.11 -3.17
N LEU A 83 -11.12 7.95 -2.85
CA LEU A 83 -11.28 8.52 -1.49
C LEU A 83 -11.87 7.51 -0.51
N SER A 84 -12.64 6.55 -1.01
CA SER A 84 -13.22 5.49 -0.19
C SER A 84 -12.25 4.31 -0.08
N SER A 85 -12.29 3.58 1.03
CA SER A 85 -11.57 2.32 1.11
C SER A 85 -12.22 1.30 0.16
N PRO A 86 -11.44 0.47 -0.56
CA PRO A 86 -12.00 -0.63 -1.34
C PRO A 86 -12.90 -1.50 -0.47
N PRO A 87 -14.09 -1.90 -0.96
CA PRO A 87 -14.99 -2.74 -0.18
C PRO A 87 -14.33 -4.07 0.17
N ALA A 88 -14.55 -4.53 1.40
CA ALA A 88 -14.07 -5.83 1.85
C ALA A 88 -14.71 -6.94 1.01
N THR A 89 -13.89 -7.74 0.33
CA THR A 89 -14.39 -8.89 -0.42
C THR A 89 -14.01 -10.17 0.30
N THR A 90 -15.01 -11.02 0.55
CA THR A 90 -14.82 -12.34 1.14
C THR A 90 -15.22 -13.40 0.13
N ILE A 91 -14.35 -14.36 -0.11
CA ILE A 91 -14.62 -15.50 -0.98
C ILE A 91 -14.96 -16.68 -0.08
N ASN A 92 -16.09 -17.31 -0.34
CA ASN A 92 -16.51 -18.52 0.35
C ASN A 92 -16.27 -19.73 -0.55
N LEU A 93 -15.70 -20.78 0.01
CA LEU A 93 -15.26 -21.95 -0.75
C LEU A 93 -15.86 -23.21 -0.12
N ALA A 94 -16.41 -24.09 -0.95
CA ALA A 94 -17.02 -25.33 -0.47
C ALA A 94 -15.95 -26.35 -0.04
N SER A 95 -14.84 -26.43 -0.77
CA SER A 95 -13.78 -27.41 -0.54
C SER A 95 -12.55 -26.82 0.14
N LYS A 96 -11.93 -27.62 1.01
CA LYS A 96 -10.63 -27.30 1.63
C LYS A 96 -9.51 -27.17 0.58
N LYS A 97 -9.58 -27.94 -0.52
CA LYS A 97 -8.61 -27.89 -1.63
C LYS A 97 -8.65 -26.54 -2.34
N ASP A 98 -9.85 -26.05 -2.63
CA ASP A 98 -10.05 -24.73 -3.24
C ASP A 98 -9.65 -23.62 -2.27
N PHE A 99 -9.95 -23.78 -0.98
CA PHE A 99 -9.51 -22.85 0.05
C PHE A 99 -8.00 -22.71 0.11
N ARG A 100 -7.25 -23.81 0.09
CA ARG A 100 -5.78 -23.76 0.05
C ARG A 100 -5.27 -23.06 -1.20
N SER A 101 -5.88 -23.34 -2.35
CA SER A 101 -5.51 -22.73 -3.62
C SER A 101 -5.74 -21.22 -3.60
N ALA A 102 -6.93 -20.79 -3.19
CA ALA A 102 -7.28 -19.39 -3.06
C ALA A 102 -6.45 -18.68 -1.99
N TYR A 103 -6.20 -19.33 -0.84
CA TYR A 103 -5.35 -18.81 0.23
C TYR A 103 -3.91 -18.60 -0.25
N PHE A 104 -3.36 -19.52 -1.05
CA PHE A 104 -2.06 -19.33 -1.67
C PHE A 104 -2.05 -18.12 -2.61
N VAL A 105 -3.08 -17.97 -3.45
CA VAL A 105 -3.21 -16.82 -4.36
C VAL A 105 -3.34 -15.50 -3.58
N THR A 106 -4.05 -15.47 -2.45
CA THR A 106 -4.27 -14.23 -1.68
C THR A 106 -3.15 -13.95 -0.68
N VAL A 107 -2.81 -14.88 0.20
CA VAL A 107 -1.83 -14.66 1.28
C VAL A 107 -0.41 -15.09 0.85
N GLY A 108 -0.31 -16.17 0.08
CA GLY A 108 0.95 -16.80 -0.28
C GLY A 108 1.18 -18.07 0.53
N GLN A 109 2.41 -18.58 0.49
CA GLN A 109 2.79 -19.79 1.23
C GLN A 109 2.95 -19.54 2.74
N GLU A 110 3.25 -18.31 3.15
CA GLU A 110 3.50 -17.94 4.54
C GLU A 110 2.23 -17.40 5.22
N ASP A 111 1.83 -18.01 6.33
CA ASP A 111 0.69 -17.56 7.12
C ASP A 111 1.12 -16.50 8.13
N THR A 112 0.84 -15.24 7.82
CA THR A 112 1.15 -14.09 8.69
C THR A 112 0.32 -14.07 9.97
N ASN A 113 -0.79 -14.82 10.03
CA ASN A 113 -1.63 -14.93 11.22
C ASN A 113 -1.10 -15.93 12.25
N LYS A 114 -0.12 -16.76 11.87
CA LYS A 114 0.58 -17.66 12.79
C LYS A 114 1.86 -16.98 13.28
N PHE A 115 2.21 -17.25 14.54
CA PHE A 115 3.49 -16.79 15.06
C PHE A 115 4.62 -17.48 14.29
N SER A 116 5.52 -16.67 13.72
CA SER A 116 6.69 -17.16 13.02
C SER A 116 7.83 -16.17 13.23
N MET A 117 8.96 -16.67 13.73
CA MET A 117 10.18 -15.85 13.87
C MET A 117 10.66 -15.32 12.52
N ALA A 118 10.40 -16.05 11.43
CA ALA A 118 10.72 -15.58 10.08
C ALA A 118 9.85 -14.38 9.68
N ALA A 119 8.55 -14.41 10.00
CA ALA A 119 7.65 -13.28 9.75
C ALA A 119 8.04 -12.04 10.57
N LEU A 120 8.39 -12.23 11.85
CA LEU A 120 8.86 -11.14 12.70
C LEU A 120 10.16 -10.51 12.15
N LYS A 121 11.15 -11.33 11.78
CA LYS A 121 12.39 -10.86 11.14
C LYS A 121 12.12 -10.14 9.81
N SER A 122 11.17 -10.65 9.01
CA SER A 122 10.73 -10.03 7.77
C SER A 122 10.15 -8.62 8.02
N TYR A 123 9.29 -8.46 9.03
CA TYR A 123 8.77 -7.12 9.40
C TYR A 123 9.85 -6.17 9.90
N VAL A 124 10.81 -6.65 10.70
CA VAL A 124 11.94 -5.81 11.14
C VAL A 124 12.79 -5.36 9.95
N HIS A 125 13.08 -6.26 9.02
CA HIS A 125 13.82 -5.93 7.81
C HIS A 125 13.06 -4.94 6.93
N GLU A 126 11.76 -5.12 6.77
CA GLU A 126 10.92 -4.17 6.06
C GLU A 126 10.93 -2.79 6.72
N LEU A 127 10.89 -2.71 8.05
CA LEU A 127 11.03 -1.42 8.74
C LEU A 127 12.41 -0.80 8.46
N GLN A 128 13.48 -1.58 8.34
CA GLN A 128 14.80 -1.06 7.97
C GLN A 128 14.86 -0.55 6.51
N GLU A 129 14.12 -1.17 5.59
CA GLU A 129 13.93 -0.69 4.21
C GLU A 129 13.25 0.70 4.15
N LEU A 130 12.74 1.25 5.27
CA LEU A 130 12.31 2.66 5.34
C LEU A 130 13.37 3.65 4.88
N LYS A 131 14.64 3.28 5.01
CA LYS A 131 15.77 4.13 4.60
C LYS A 131 15.75 4.46 3.10
N GLU A 132 15.14 3.63 2.27
CA GLU A 132 15.04 3.88 0.83
C GLU A 132 14.00 4.96 0.52
N VAL A 133 12.83 4.91 1.17
CA VAL A 133 11.80 5.95 1.03
C VAL A 133 12.31 7.28 1.57
N SER A 134 13.03 7.26 2.69
CA SER A 134 13.64 8.49 3.22
C SER A 134 14.76 9.01 2.32
N ALA A 135 15.45 8.16 1.56
CA ALA A 135 16.41 8.60 0.55
C ALA A 135 15.73 9.35 -0.60
N ILE A 136 14.58 8.86 -1.10
CA ILE A 136 13.75 9.55 -2.09
C ILE A 136 13.32 10.93 -1.57
N VAL A 137 12.79 10.99 -0.35
CA VAL A 137 12.36 12.25 0.30
C VAL A 137 13.55 13.19 0.51
N LYS A 138 14.69 12.67 0.95
CA LYS A 138 15.93 13.44 1.14
C LYS A 138 16.44 14.00 -0.18
N GLU A 139 16.41 13.22 -1.25
CA GLU A 139 16.80 13.67 -2.58
C GLU A 139 15.87 14.77 -3.09
N ALA A 140 14.56 14.61 -2.94
CA ALA A 140 13.58 15.65 -3.26
C ALA A 140 13.84 16.94 -2.45
N LEU A 141 14.12 16.82 -1.15
CA LEU A 141 14.44 17.97 -0.28
C LEU A 141 15.76 18.65 -0.69
N LEU A 142 16.82 17.87 -0.92
CA LEU A 142 18.13 18.41 -1.36
C LEU A 142 18.00 19.12 -2.71
N THR A 143 17.17 18.58 -3.58
CA THR A 143 16.91 19.14 -4.90
C THR A 143 16.23 20.50 -4.82
N VAL A 144 15.29 20.67 -3.88
CA VAL A 144 14.70 21.97 -3.52
C VAL A 144 15.76 22.92 -2.95
N VAL A 145 16.48 22.50 -1.92
CA VAL A 145 17.38 23.38 -1.15
C VAL A 145 18.60 23.81 -1.97
N LEU A 146 19.14 22.92 -2.80
CA LEU A 146 20.38 23.13 -3.56
C LEU A 146 20.16 23.62 -4.99
N TRP A 147 18.98 24.12 -5.34
CA TRP A 147 18.70 24.69 -6.66
C TRP A 147 19.05 23.77 -7.83
N ARG A 148 18.87 22.46 -7.65
CA ARG A 148 19.16 21.49 -8.71
C ARG A 148 18.13 21.62 -9.83
N GLY A 149 18.58 21.79 -11.06
CA GLY A 149 17.68 21.91 -12.21
C GLY A 149 17.11 20.55 -12.64
N HIS A 150 15.86 20.54 -13.11
CA HIS A 150 15.13 19.30 -13.44
C HIS A 150 14.70 19.25 -14.91
N ILE A 151 14.29 20.41 -15.43
CA ILE A 151 13.81 20.52 -16.81
C ILE A 151 15.01 20.90 -17.66
N GLN A 152 15.37 20.02 -18.60
CA GLN A 152 16.28 20.36 -19.68
C GLN A 152 15.52 21.21 -20.69
N LEU A 153 15.83 22.51 -20.75
CA LEU A 153 15.34 23.36 -21.81
C LEU A 153 16.28 23.21 -23.02
N PRO A 154 15.78 22.77 -24.19
CA PRO A 154 16.59 22.75 -25.40
C PRO A 154 16.79 24.21 -25.86
N CYS A 155 17.90 24.83 -25.47
CA CYS A 155 18.26 26.14 -25.98
C CYS A 155 18.98 25.96 -27.32
N SER A 156 18.33 26.37 -28.41
CA SER A 156 18.93 26.37 -29.75
C SER A 156 19.96 27.50 -29.86
N GLY A 157 21.20 27.22 -29.46
CA GLY A 157 22.34 28.11 -29.68
C GLY A 157 23.02 27.84 -31.02
N LYS A 158 23.68 28.86 -31.60
CA LYS A 158 24.52 28.71 -32.81
C LYS A 158 25.68 27.72 -32.62
N SER A 159 26.07 27.46 -31.36
CA SER A 159 27.16 26.55 -30.99
C SER A 159 26.69 25.14 -30.59
N GLY A 160 25.44 24.77 -30.89
CA GLY A 160 24.84 23.49 -30.54
C GLY A 160 23.82 23.58 -29.39
N PRO A 161 23.12 22.47 -29.08
CA PRO A 161 22.07 22.45 -28.07
C PRO A 161 22.67 22.55 -26.66
N LEU A 162 22.66 23.75 -26.08
CA LEU A 162 22.95 23.96 -24.67
C LEU A 162 21.79 23.40 -23.84
N LYS A 163 22.09 22.41 -23.00
CA LYS A 163 21.14 21.83 -22.04
C LYS A 163 21.15 22.68 -20.77
N LEU A 164 20.31 23.71 -20.72
CA LEU A 164 20.12 24.48 -19.49
C LEU A 164 19.12 23.75 -18.59
N TRP A 165 19.51 23.51 -17.34
CA TRP A 165 18.66 22.86 -16.35
C TRP A 165 17.93 23.89 -15.49
N PHE A 166 16.60 23.92 -15.56
CA PHE A 166 15.81 24.93 -14.83
C PHE A 166 15.34 24.41 -13.45
N PRO A 167 15.67 25.10 -12.33
CA PRO A 167 15.34 24.67 -10.96
C PRO A 167 13.96 25.19 -10.51
N ARG A 168 12.89 24.75 -11.18
CA ARG A 168 11.52 25.26 -10.93
C ARG A 168 11.08 25.15 -9.47
N HIS A 169 11.42 24.05 -8.79
CA HIS A 169 10.95 23.77 -7.44
C HIS A 169 11.62 24.73 -6.45
N SER A 170 12.91 24.98 -6.60
CA SER A 170 13.68 25.91 -5.77
C SER A 170 13.24 27.35 -5.95
N ILE A 171 12.95 27.78 -7.19
CA ILE A 171 12.39 29.11 -7.47
C ILE A 171 11.05 29.27 -6.75
N LEU A 172 10.15 28.29 -6.87
CA LEU A 172 8.84 28.37 -6.21
C LEU A 172 8.96 28.39 -4.69
N ALA A 173 9.83 27.57 -4.11
CA ALA A 173 10.08 27.54 -2.67
C ALA A 173 10.68 28.86 -2.17
N PHE A 174 11.60 29.45 -2.92
CA PHE A 174 12.22 30.72 -2.59
C PHE A 174 11.20 31.87 -2.62
N VAL A 175 10.39 31.96 -3.69
CA VAL A 175 9.33 32.96 -3.80
C VAL A 175 8.28 32.77 -2.70
N ALA A 176 7.86 31.54 -2.43
CA ALA A 176 6.94 31.24 -1.32
C ALA A 176 7.54 31.63 0.04
N GLY A 177 8.84 31.39 0.24
CA GLY A 177 9.56 31.79 1.45
C GLY A 177 9.59 33.30 1.66
N ILE A 178 9.80 34.08 0.60
CA ILE A 178 9.73 35.56 0.66
C ILE A 178 8.32 35.99 1.08
N PHE A 179 7.27 35.46 0.44
CA PHE A 179 5.89 35.81 0.79
C PHE A 179 5.53 35.47 2.23
N VAL A 180 6.00 34.33 2.74
CA VAL A 180 5.79 33.92 4.15
C VAL A 180 6.54 34.84 5.12
N ALA A 181 7.77 35.23 4.80
CA ALA A 181 8.58 36.10 5.64
C ALA A 181 7.99 37.51 5.75
N GLU A 182 7.45 38.05 4.65
CA GLU A 182 6.78 39.35 4.64
C GLU A 182 5.39 39.30 5.29
N ASN A 183 4.68 38.16 5.18
CA ASN A 183 3.30 38.02 5.62
C ASN A 183 3.08 36.70 6.38
N PHE A 184 3.32 36.71 7.69
CA PHE A 184 3.07 35.55 8.57
C PHE A 184 1.63 35.02 8.51
N ASN A 185 0.67 35.86 8.11
CA ASN A 185 -0.73 35.48 7.88
C ASN A 185 -0.89 34.39 6.80
N LEU A 186 0.08 34.24 5.91
CA LEU A 186 0.03 33.26 4.82
C LEU A 186 0.52 31.88 5.22
N ILE A 187 1.10 31.68 6.42
CA ILE A 187 1.69 30.39 6.84
C ILE A 187 0.71 29.23 6.64
N PRO A 188 -0.55 29.27 7.14
CA PRO A 188 -1.45 28.13 6.98
C PRO A 188 -1.75 27.81 5.52
N SER A 189 -1.96 28.82 4.67
CA SER A 189 -2.17 28.63 3.23
C SER A 189 -0.95 28.01 2.55
N MET A 190 0.25 28.48 2.90
CA MET A 190 1.52 28.01 2.33
C MET A 190 1.86 26.59 2.80
N CYS A 191 1.44 26.17 4.00
CA CYS A 191 1.55 24.78 4.43
C CYS A 191 0.76 23.84 3.50
N PHE A 192 -0.46 24.19 3.11
CA PHE A 192 -1.24 23.37 2.16
C PHE A 192 -0.64 23.39 0.76
N PHE A 193 -0.18 24.54 0.27
CA PHE A 193 0.53 24.60 -1.01
C PHE A 193 1.84 23.80 -0.99
N ALA A 194 2.57 23.79 0.13
CA ALA A 194 3.77 22.98 0.31
C ALA A 194 3.48 21.48 0.23
N ILE A 195 2.35 21.01 0.76
CA ILE A 195 1.91 19.61 0.60
C ILE A 195 1.68 19.30 -0.88
N ALA A 196 0.90 20.13 -1.58
CA ALA A 196 0.64 19.94 -3.02
C ALA A 196 1.94 19.91 -3.84
N TRP A 197 2.83 20.86 -3.56
CA TRP A 197 4.12 20.98 -4.23
C TRP A 197 5.07 19.81 -3.91
N PHE A 198 5.10 19.33 -2.66
CA PHE A 198 5.87 18.14 -2.28
C PHE A 198 5.44 16.93 -3.10
N PHE A 199 4.12 16.69 -3.22
CA PHE A 199 3.62 15.60 -4.06
C PHE A 199 3.94 15.80 -5.55
N LEU A 200 3.89 17.02 -6.07
CA LEU A 200 4.31 17.30 -7.45
C LEU A 200 5.80 17.02 -7.67
N ALA A 201 6.66 17.29 -6.68
CA ALA A 201 8.09 16.99 -6.74
C ALA A 201 8.34 15.47 -6.71
N THR A 202 7.69 14.72 -5.81
CA THR A 202 7.83 13.25 -5.78
C THR A 202 7.27 12.60 -7.05
N MET A 203 6.23 13.17 -7.65
CA MET A 203 5.70 12.73 -8.95
C MET A 203 6.75 12.84 -10.06
N GLU A 204 7.45 13.97 -10.13
CA GLU A 204 8.48 14.19 -11.14
C GLU A 204 9.63 13.20 -10.99
N GLN A 205 10.10 12.98 -9.76
CA GLN A 205 11.12 11.98 -9.48
C GLN A 205 10.66 10.59 -9.92
N ARG A 206 9.41 10.19 -9.60
CA ARG A 206 8.85 8.89 -10.04
C ARG A 206 8.76 8.79 -11.57
N ARG A 207 8.40 9.88 -12.25
CA ARG A 207 8.33 9.93 -13.73
C ARG A 207 9.70 9.88 -14.40
N SER A 208 10.78 10.26 -13.70
CA SER A 208 12.15 10.18 -14.22
C SER A 208 12.67 8.74 -14.34
N HIS A 209 11.99 7.76 -13.73
CA HIS A 209 12.36 6.35 -13.83
C HIS A 209 12.35 5.87 -15.30
N PRO A 210 13.37 5.14 -15.80
CA PRO A 210 13.46 4.75 -17.21
C PRO A 210 12.39 3.72 -17.60
N SER A 211 12.07 2.79 -16.69
CA SER A 211 11.00 1.81 -16.91
C SER A 211 9.64 2.50 -17.01
N PRO A 212 8.91 2.37 -18.13
CA PRO A 212 7.59 2.98 -18.29
C PRO A 212 6.57 2.42 -17.31
N TRP A 213 6.75 1.18 -16.84
CA TRP A 213 5.87 0.49 -15.89
C TRP A 213 5.97 1.01 -14.46
N HIS A 214 7.10 1.67 -14.13
CA HIS A 214 7.30 2.32 -12.83
C HIS A 214 6.88 3.80 -12.85
N ARG A 215 6.66 4.39 -14.03
CA ARG A 215 6.29 5.80 -14.14
C ARG A 215 4.84 5.98 -13.69
N SER A 216 4.62 6.97 -12.83
CA SER A 216 3.27 7.42 -12.50
C SER A 216 2.67 8.26 -13.64
N ARG A 217 1.34 8.40 -13.63
CA ARG A 217 0.62 9.25 -14.59
C ARG A 217 0.91 10.73 -14.32
N GLY A 218 1.00 11.53 -15.37
CA GLY A 218 1.26 12.96 -15.22
C GLY A 218 0.07 13.71 -14.63
N MET A 219 0.34 14.74 -13.82
CA MET A 219 -0.71 15.64 -13.30
C MET A 219 -1.58 16.23 -14.42
N GLY A 220 -0.96 16.63 -15.54
CA GLY A 220 -1.69 17.12 -16.72
C GLY A 220 -2.62 16.06 -17.32
N ASP A 221 -2.15 14.83 -17.46
CA ASP A 221 -2.94 13.71 -17.99
C ASP A 221 -4.12 13.40 -17.06
N LEU A 222 -3.89 13.42 -15.74
CA LEU A 222 -4.91 13.18 -14.72
C LEU A 222 -5.96 14.30 -14.71
N LEU A 223 -5.53 15.56 -14.74
CA LEU A 223 -6.40 16.74 -14.80
C LEU A 223 -7.22 16.76 -16.09
N TRP A 224 -6.58 16.52 -17.23
CA TRP A 224 -7.27 16.44 -18.52
C TRP A 224 -8.26 15.29 -18.55
N SER A 225 -7.89 14.11 -18.05
CA SER A 225 -8.78 12.95 -17.99
C SER A 225 -9.97 13.22 -17.04
N PHE A 226 -9.74 13.94 -15.94
CA PHE A 226 -10.79 14.34 -15.01
C PHE A 226 -11.77 15.34 -15.64
N LEU A 227 -11.26 16.39 -16.29
CA LEU A 227 -12.07 17.44 -16.91
C LEU A 227 -12.82 16.93 -18.15
N SER A 228 -12.15 16.23 -19.06
CA SER A 228 -12.75 15.71 -20.30
C SER A 228 -13.57 14.43 -20.11
N ALA A 229 -13.44 13.77 -18.94
CA ALA A 229 -13.94 12.42 -18.68
C ALA A 229 -13.44 11.36 -19.68
N ARG A 230 -12.39 11.66 -20.46
CA ARG A 230 -11.78 10.76 -21.45
C ARG A 230 -10.35 10.43 -21.03
N PRO A 231 -9.98 9.13 -20.98
CA PRO A 231 -8.61 8.76 -20.63
C PRO A 231 -7.62 9.14 -21.73
N TRP A 232 -6.43 9.57 -21.31
CA TRP A 232 -5.30 9.76 -22.23
C TRP A 232 -4.55 8.45 -22.44
N ALA A 233 -4.90 7.70 -23.50
CA ALA A 233 -4.25 6.43 -23.82
C ALA A 233 -2.78 6.64 -24.21
N ARG A 234 -1.89 5.85 -23.59
CA ARG A 234 -0.45 5.85 -23.89
C ARG A 234 -0.08 4.51 -24.50
N SER A 235 0.66 4.54 -25.61
CA SER A 235 1.31 3.35 -26.14
C SER A 235 2.66 3.16 -25.46
N ILE A 236 2.99 1.94 -25.09
CA ILE A 236 4.29 1.52 -24.57
C ILE A 236 4.78 0.39 -25.47
N MET A 237 5.97 0.57 -26.05
CA MET A 237 6.57 -0.44 -26.92
C MET A 237 7.30 -1.50 -26.10
N GLU A 238 7.42 -2.70 -26.64
CA GLU A 238 8.22 -3.77 -26.03
C GLU A 238 9.69 -3.32 -25.94
N ASN A 239 10.30 -3.53 -24.78
CA ASN A 239 11.68 -3.17 -24.46
C ASN A 239 11.99 -1.66 -24.55
N GLU A 240 10.99 -0.79 -24.35
CA GLU A 240 11.21 0.66 -24.29
C GLU A 240 12.17 1.02 -23.13
N ASN A 241 13.28 1.71 -23.46
CA ASN A 241 14.35 2.12 -22.53
C ASN A 241 15.07 0.96 -21.84
N GLN A 242 15.18 -0.21 -22.48
CA GLN A 242 15.83 -1.38 -21.87
C GLN A 242 17.26 -1.11 -21.42
N ALA A 243 18.05 -0.40 -22.24
CA ALA A 243 19.45 -0.10 -21.93
C ALA A 243 19.60 0.77 -20.66
N GLU A 244 18.71 1.75 -20.46
CA GLU A 244 18.69 2.56 -19.25
C GLU A 244 18.22 1.77 -18.03
N ILE A 245 17.27 0.85 -18.21
CA ILE A 245 16.80 -0.04 -17.14
C ILE A 245 17.94 -0.95 -16.69
N ASP A 246 18.66 -1.59 -17.61
CA ASP A 246 19.79 -2.47 -17.32
C ASP A 246 20.92 -1.73 -16.58
N ARG A 247 21.19 -0.48 -16.98
CA ARG A 247 22.15 0.38 -16.27
C ARG A 247 21.72 0.70 -14.85
N LEU A 248 20.45 1.04 -14.64
CA LEU A 248 19.95 1.30 -13.29
C LEU A 248 19.97 0.04 -12.42
N GLN A 249 19.60 -1.12 -12.97
CA GLN A 249 19.67 -2.40 -12.27
C GLN A 249 21.11 -2.72 -11.87
N ALA A 250 22.08 -2.54 -12.77
CA ALA A 250 23.49 -2.75 -12.46
C ALA A 250 23.99 -1.85 -11.32
N ILE A 251 23.55 -0.58 -11.28
CA ILE A 251 23.87 0.36 -10.19
C ILE A 251 23.24 -0.12 -8.88
N GLN A 252 21.97 -0.54 -8.91
CA GLN A 252 21.26 -1.03 -7.73
C GLN A 252 21.87 -2.33 -7.19
N ASP A 253 22.27 -3.25 -8.07
CA ASP A 253 22.92 -4.51 -7.71
C ASP A 253 24.30 -4.26 -7.11
N ASP A 254 25.07 -3.31 -7.66
CA ASP A 254 26.36 -2.87 -7.08
C ASP A 254 26.15 -2.27 -5.68
N GLU A 255 25.20 -1.36 -5.50
CA GLU A 255 24.87 -0.79 -4.19
C GLU A 255 24.38 -1.85 -3.18
N GLN A 256 23.55 -2.79 -3.62
CA GLN A 256 23.07 -3.88 -2.78
C GLN A 256 24.20 -4.83 -2.39
N SER A 257 25.11 -5.14 -3.32
CA SER A 257 26.26 -6.00 -3.03
C SER A 257 27.21 -5.35 -2.03
N LYS A 258 27.44 -4.02 -2.14
CA LYS A 258 28.19 -3.23 -1.15
C LYS A 258 27.52 -3.26 0.22
N LYS A 259 26.21 -3.02 0.30
CA LYS A 259 25.46 -3.08 1.57
C LYS A 259 25.50 -4.48 2.20
N LYS A 260 25.39 -5.55 1.39
CA LYS A 260 25.50 -6.93 1.88
C LYS A 260 26.90 -7.22 2.41
N ALA A 261 27.95 -6.82 1.68
CA ALA A 261 29.33 -6.97 2.14
C ALA A 261 29.59 -6.20 3.45
N GLU A 262 29.04 -4.99 3.61
CA GLU A 262 29.13 -4.23 4.86
C GLU A 262 28.38 -4.92 6.02
N GLN A 263 27.20 -5.47 5.77
CA GLN A 263 26.43 -6.22 6.77
C GLN A 263 27.13 -7.52 7.18
N GLU A 264 27.67 -8.27 6.23
CA GLU A 264 28.44 -9.48 6.48
C GLU A 264 29.72 -9.17 7.26
N ALA A 265 30.43 -8.09 6.91
CA ALA A 265 31.59 -7.63 7.66
C ALA A 265 31.21 -7.21 9.10
N ALA A 266 30.06 -6.55 9.29
CA ALA A 266 29.56 -6.18 10.62
C ALA A 266 29.15 -7.40 11.45
N GLN A 267 28.47 -8.38 10.83
CA GLN A 267 28.10 -9.64 11.49
C GLN A 267 29.34 -10.45 11.88
N LYS A 268 30.34 -10.52 11.01
CA LYS A 268 31.61 -11.19 11.31
C LYS A 268 32.30 -10.54 12.50
N LYS A 269 32.36 -9.21 12.56
CA LYS A 269 32.92 -8.49 13.73
C LYS A 269 32.16 -8.78 15.04
N LEU A 270 30.84 -8.89 15.00
CA LEU A 270 30.04 -9.24 16.18
C LEU A 270 30.27 -10.69 16.61
N ALA A 271 30.37 -11.62 15.64
CA ALA A 271 30.68 -13.02 15.93
C ALA A 271 32.09 -13.16 16.51
N ASP A 272 33.09 -12.46 15.96
CA ASP A 272 34.45 -12.44 16.47
C ASP A 272 34.50 -11.87 17.91
N GLN A 273 33.70 -10.83 18.21
CA GLN A 273 33.54 -10.30 19.57
C GLN A 273 32.88 -11.30 20.53
N GLN A 274 31.83 -12.00 20.11
CA GLN A 274 31.18 -13.02 20.93
C GLN A 274 32.12 -14.19 21.23
N VAL A 275 32.88 -14.64 20.23
CA VAL A 275 33.89 -15.69 20.42
C VAL A 275 34.97 -15.22 21.39
N GLN A 276 35.39 -13.95 21.33
CA GLN A 276 36.33 -13.39 22.30
C GLN A 276 35.73 -13.33 23.71
N ASP A 277 34.48 -12.88 23.87
CA ASP A 277 33.79 -12.83 25.16
C ASP A 277 33.57 -14.23 25.76
N GLU A 278 33.20 -15.21 24.93
CA GLU A 278 33.09 -16.61 25.33
C GLU A 278 34.44 -17.19 25.72
N THR A 279 35.51 -16.90 24.96
CA THR A 279 36.86 -17.35 25.32
C THR A 279 37.30 -16.73 26.64
N ASN A 280 37.01 -15.44 26.86
CA ASN A 280 37.33 -14.74 28.11
C ASN A 280 36.53 -15.30 29.30
N ASN A 281 35.25 -15.63 29.10
CA ASN A 281 34.39 -16.19 30.14
C ASN A 281 34.71 -17.66 30.45
N THR A 282 35.02 -18.47 29.43
CA THR A 282 35.36 -19.90 29.60
C THR A 282 36.73 -20.07 30.28
N THR A 283 37.64 -19.11 30.12
CA THR A 283 38.92 -19.10 30.86
C THR A 283 38.73 -18.83 32.36
N ALA A 284 37.59 -18.26 32.77
CA ALA A 284 37.25 -18.03 34.19
C ALA A 284 36.50 -19.21 34.85
N GLU A 285 36.05 -20.20 34.08
CA GLU A 285 35.14 -21.24 34.55
C GLU A 285 35.59 -22.65 34.10
N TYR A 286 36.82 -23.04 34.47
CA TYR A 286 37.26 -24.44 34.36
C TYR A 286 37.02 -25.18 35.69
N GLY A 287 35.84 -25.81 35.77
CA GLY A 287 35.54 -26.95 36.65
C GLY A 287 34.99 -28.10 35.79
N PRO A 288 35.25 -29.38 36.11
CA PRO A 288 35.15 -30.45 35.14
C PRO A 288 33.71 -30.93 34.89
N ALA A 289 33.34 -30.89 33.60
CA ALA A 289 32.57 -31.83 32.80
C ALA A 289 31.36 -32.56 33.40
N GLU A 290 30.20 -32.42 32.74
CA GLU A 290 29.34 -33.57 32.44
C GLU A 290 28.47 -33.35 31.17
N THR A 291 28.79 -34.18 30.18
CA THR A 291 27.99 -34.87 29.15
C THR A 291 26.74 -34.23 28.49
N ALA A 292 26.86 -34.12 27.17
CA ALA A 292 25.82 -33.82 26.19
C ALA A 292 24.70 -34.88 26.14
N THR A 293 23.45 -34.42 26.01
CA THR A 293 22.31 -35.26 25.65
C THR A 293 21.62 -34.69 24.40
N GLU A 294 21.52 -35.52 23.36
CA GLU A 294 20.78 -35.24 22.13
C GLU A 294 19.27 -35.10 22.42
N MET A 295 18.72 -33.89 22.24
CA MET A 295 17.27 -33.66 22.35
C MET A 295 16.55 -34.04 21.06
N LYS A 296 15.75 -35.11 21.13
CA LYS A 296 14.70 -35.46 20.18
C LYS A 296 13.79 -34.25 19.90
N LYS A 297 13.37 -34.10 18.63
CA LYS A 297 12.40 -33.10 18.12
C LYS A 297 11.04 -33.21 18.85
N GLY A 298 10.98 -32.76 20.09
CA GLY A 298 9.74 -32.43 20.77
C GLY A 298 9.14 -31.18 20.14
N ILE A 299 7.82 -31.05 20.22
CA ILE A 299 7.11 -29.82 19.88
C ILE A 299 7.63 -28.74 20.83
N ALA A 300 8.67 -28.02 20.41
CA ALA A 300 9.23 -26.90 21.14
C ALA A 300 8.19 -25.78 21.12
N LEU A 301 7.30 -25.81 22.12
CA LEU A 301 6.44 -24.69 22.46
C LEU A 301 7.39 -23.57 22.87
N ASN A 302 7.66 -22.64 21.95
CA ASN A 302 8.45 -21.46 22.25
C ASN A 302 7.76 -20.72 23.41
N PRO A 303 8.34 -20.67 24.63
CA PRO A 303 7.69 -20.05 25.78
C PRO A 303 7.46 -18.55 25.57
N LEU A 304 8.19 -17.95 24.62
CA LEU A 304 8.07 -16.56 24.23
C LEU A 304 6.95 -16.29 23.21
N ALA A 305 6.35 -17.31 22.58
CA ALA A 305 5.33 -17.11 21.54
C ALA A 305 4.12 -16.28 22.01
N PRO A 306 3.56 -16.47 23.23
CA PRO A 306 2.46 -15.65 23.72
C PRO A 306 2.83 -14.16 23.89
N VAL A 307 4.09 -13.86 24.20
CA VAL A 307 4.60 -12.49 24.39
C VAL A 307 4.96 -11.84 23.06
N LEU A 308 5.59 -12.60 22.15
CA LEU A 308 6.06 -12.09 20.86
C LEU A 308 4.95 -12.01 19.80
N PHE A 309 3.88 -12.79 19.90
CA PHE A 309 2.79 -12.77 18.92
C PHE A 309 2.02 -11.43 18.89
N PRO A 310 1.65 -10.81 20.03
CA PRO A 310 1.12 -9.44 20.04
C PRO A 310 2.07 -8.44 19.39
N VAL A 311 3.38 -8.58 19.64
CA VAL A 311 4.41 -7.73 19.03
C VAL A 311 4.45 -7.93 17.52
N GLN A 312 4.43 -9.18 17.02
CA GLN A 312 4.33 -9.48 15.59
C GLN A 312 3.09 -8.84 14.95
N LYS A 313 1.93 -8.88 15.61
CA LYS A 313 0.71 -8.23 15.12
C LYS A 313 0.84 -6.71 15.07
N LEU A 314 1.43 -6.10 16.11
CA LEU A 314 1.68 -4.66 16.14
C LEU A 314 2.64 -4.25 15.01
N LEU A 315 3.75 -4.97 14.83
CA LEU A 315 4.68 -4.73 13.73
C LEU A 315 4.01 -4.90 12.37
N GLY A 316 3.18 -5.92 12.19
CA GLY A 316 2.42 -6.12 10.95
C GLY A 316 1.49 -4.93 10.65
N SER A 317 0.81 -4.39 11.65
CA SER A 317 -0.05 -3.20 11.51
C SER A 317 0.75 -1.94 11.16
N VAL A 318 1.90 -1.74 11.82
CA VAL A 318 2.82 -0.63 11.52
C VAL A 318 3.37 -0.76 10.10
N CYS A 319 3.77 -1.95 9.67
CA CYS A 319 4.24 -2.21 8.30
C CYS A 319 3.12 -1.95 7.28
N ALA A 320 1.88 -2.39 7.53
CA ALA A 320 0.75 -2.12 6.65
C ALA A 320 0.48 -0.60 6.52
N THR A 321 0.50 0.13 7.63
CA THR A 321 0.35 1.60 7.64
C THR A 321 1.49 2.28 6.89
N LYS A 322 2.72 1.79 7.08
CA LYS A 322 3.89 2.24 6.33
C LYS A 322 3.74 2.00 4.83
N ARG A 323 3.34 0.79 4.41
CA ARG A 323 3.14 0.45 2.98
C ARG A 323 2.12 1.39 2.35
N ALA A 324 1.02 1.66 3.05
CA ALA A 324 0.02 2.63 2.61
C ALA A 324 0.62 4.04 2.45
N ALA A 325 1.35 4.54 3.46
CA ALA A 325 2.02 5.84 3.38
C ALA A 325 3.07 5.89 2.25
N THR A 326 3.83 4.81 2.07
CA THR A 326 4.84 4.69 1.01
C THR A 326 4.16 4.74 -0.35
N SER A 327 3.11 3.95 -0.58
CA SER A 327 2.30 3.93 -1.81
C SER A 327 1.77 5.32 -2.21
N VAL A 328 1.36 6.12 -1.21
CA VAL A 328 0.97 7.53 -1.41
C VAL A 328 2.18 8.38 -1.78
N ILE A 329 3.32 8.28 -1.09
CA ILE A 329 4.52 9.07 -1.40
C ILE A 329 5.15 8.70 -2.76
N THR A 330 5.19 7.42 -3.11
CA THR A 330 5.79 6.87 -4.34
C THR A 330 4.90 6.99 -5.57
N TRP A 331 3.68 7.53 -5.42
CA TRP A 331 2.71 7.67 -6.51
C TRP A 331 2.24 6.34 -7.10
N ASP A 332 2.20 5.28 -6.29
CA ASP A 332 1.58 4.03 -6.71
C ASP A 332 0.04 4.18 -6.77
N GLU A 333 -0.55 5.13 -6.03
CA GLU A 333 -1.97 5.51 -6.11
C GLU A 333 -2.18 6.90 -6.75
N PRO A 334 -2.03 7.04 -8.09
CA PRO A 334 -2.05 8.33 -8.76
C PRO A 334 -3.38 9.09 -8.60
N HIS A 335 -4.50 8.37 -8.50
CA HIS A 335 -5.83 8.99 -8.33
C HIS A 335 -6.00 9.64 -6.95
N LEU A 336 -5.55 8.98 -5.89
CA LEU A 336 -5.60 9.51 -4.53
C LEU A 336 -4.67 10.73 -4.40
N ASN A 337 -3.45 10.63 -4.92
CA ASN A 337 -2.49 11.74 -4.89
C ASN A 337 -2.98 12.96 -5.68
N PHE A 338 -3.60 12.74 -6.83
CA PHE A 338 -4.24 13.79 -7.60
C PHE A 338 -5.29 14.54 -6.77
N LEU A 339 -6.14 13.81 -6.05
CA LEU A 339 -7.15 14.42 -5.19
C LEU A 339 -6.55 15.15 -3.99
N ILE A 340 -5.51 14.60 -3.36
CA ILE A 340 -4.79 15.27 -2.27
C ILE A 340 -4.23 16.60 -2.76
N ILE A 341 -3.58 16.63 -3.93
CA ILE A 341 -3.03 17.86 -4.52
C ILE A 341 -4.13 18.88 -4.82
N CYS A 342 -5.20 18.47 -5.51
CA CYS A 342 -6.31 19.35 -5.82
C CYS A 342 -6.94 19.93 -4.54
N LEU A 343 -7.20 19.08 -3.55
CA LEU A 343 -7.76 19.49 -2.26
C LEU A 343 -6.82 20.44 -1.52
N SER A 344 -5.53 20.14 -1.47
CA SER A 344 -4.53 21.02 -0.85
C SER A 344 -4.44 22.38 -1.55
N ILE A 345 -4.52 22.43 -2.88
CA ILE A 345 -4.55 23.70 -3.62
C ILE A 345 -5.83 24.49 -3.31
N VAL A 346 -7.00 23.85 -3.31
CA VAL A 346 -8.28 24.51 -3.02
C VAL A 346 -8.34 25.01 -1.58
N VAL A 347 -7.92 24.20 -0.61
CA VAL A 347 -7.88 24.58 0.82
C VAL A 347 -6.84 25.69 1.03
N GLY A 348 -5.66 25.58 0.43
CA GLY A 348 -4.64 26.62 0.46
C GLY A 348 -5.17 27.95 -0.10
N ALA A 349 -5.86 27.92 -1.24
CA ALA A 349 -6.47 29.10 -1.85
C ALA A 349 -7.58 29.70 -0.98
N ALA A 350 -8.46 28.88 -0.39
CA ALA A 350 -9.48 29.36 0.54
C ALA A 350 -8.84 30.00 1.79
N PHE A 351 -7.73 29.45 2.27
CA PHE A 351 -7.03 29.94 3.46
C PHE A 351 -6.30 31.27 3.23
N LEU A 352 -6.06 31.68 1.99
CA LEU A 352 -5.55 33.03 1.67
C LEU A 352 -6.52 34.14 2.09
N TRP A 353 -7.82 33.84 2.14
CA TRP A 353 -8.88 34.82 2.46
C TRP A 353 -9.14 34.92 3.96
N VAL A 354 -8.60 33.98 4.75
CA VAL A 354 -8.78 33.97 6.20
C VAL A 354 -7.67 34.81 6.84
N PRO A 355 -7.99 35.82 7.68
CA PRO A 355 -7.00 36.64 8.35
C PRO A 355 -6.34 35.88 9.51
N TRP A 356 -5.46 34.92 9.18
CA TRP A 356 -4.83 34.03 10.16
C TRP A 356 -4.02 34.76 11.22
N GLY A 357 -3.48 35.94 10.95
CA GLY A 357 -2.80 36.73 11.99
C GLY A 357 -3.72 37.05 13.15
N LEU A 358 -4.97 37.43 12.85
CA LEU A 358 -5.97 37.68 13.88
C LEU A 358 -6.29 36.37 14.60
N VAL A 359 -6.59 35.29 13.87
CA VAL A 359 -6.92 33.98 14.45
C VAL A 359 -5.79 33.48 15.36
N MET A 360 -4.55 33.43 14.86
CA MET A 360 -3.37 32.97 15.59
C MET A 360 -3.08 33.82 16.83
N THR A 361 -3.18 35.15 16.72
CA THR A 361 -3.01 36.05 17.86
C THR A 361 -4.07 35.80 18.92
N TRP A 362 -5.34 35.63 18.52
CA TRP A 362 -6.42 35.33 19.44
C TRP A 362 -6.31 33.92 20.04
N THR A 363 -5.95 32.90 19.27
CA THR A 363 -5.74 31.55 19.80
C THR A 363 -4.59 31.55 20.80
N LEU A 364 -3.47 32.20 20.51
CA LEU A 364 -2.36 32.33 21.46
C LEU A 364 -2.77 33.12 22.71
N ARG A 365 -3.52 34.23 22.56
CA ARG A 365 -4.06 34.98 23.70
C ARG A 365 -4.98 34.12 24.55
N ILE A 366 -5.92 33.38 23.95
CA ILE A 366 -6.82 32.48 24.67
C ILE A 366 -6.03 31.37 25.35
N THR A 367 -5.06 30.75 24.67
CA THR A 367 -4.18 29.73 25.26
C THR A 367 -3.42 30.28 26.45
N VAL A 368 -2.84 31.48 26.36
CA VAL A 368 -2.15 32.14 27.48
C VAL A 368 -3.13 32.48 28.61
N TRP A 369 -4.30 33.04 28.30
CA TRP A 369 -5.31 33.36 29.30
C TRP A 369 -5.85 32.12 30.00
N VAL A 370 -6.00 31.00 29.29
CA VAL A 370 -6.36 29.71 29.87
C VAL A 370 -5.16 29.20 30.69
N PHE A 371 -4.05 28.81 30.09
CA PHE A 371 -3.01 28.09 30.83
C PHE A 371 -2.17 28.94 31.81
N LEU A 372 -2.09 30.26 31.62
CA LEU A 372 -1.24 31.18 32.39
C LEU A 372 -2.03 32.34 33.01
N GLY A 373 -3.36 32.35 32.89
CA GLY A 373 -4.18 33.44 33.40
C GLY A 373 -4.24 33.50 34.93
N PRO A 374 -4.67 34.63 35.52
CA PRO A 374 -4.79 34.80 36.97
C PRO A 374 -5.67 33.75 37.65
N TRP A 375 -6.64 33.18 36.93
CA TRP A 375 -7.49 32.10 37.45
C TRP A 375 -6.69 30.83 37.78
N MET A 376 -5.51 30.60 37.21
CA MET A 376 -4.63 29.50 37.62
C MET A 376 -4.20 29.63 39.08
N LYS A 377 -4.13 30.84 39.63
CA LYS A 377 -3.95 31.07 41.07
C LYS A 377 -5.19 30.65 41.87
N LEU A 378 -6.39 30.85 41.33
CA LEU A 378 -7.62 30.33 41.93
C LEU A 378 -7.66 28.81 41.87
N VAL A 379 -7.20 28.18 40.79
CA VAL A 379 -7.03 26.72 40.71
C VAL A 379 -6.02 26.24 41.75
N ASP A 380 -4.91 26.94 41.91
CA ASP A 380 -3.91 26.59 42.92
C ASP A 380 -4.51 26.66 44.34
N ILE A 381 -5.16 27.77 44.69
CA ILE A 381 -5.80 27.96 46.00
C ILE A 381 -6.95 26.97 46.24
N CYS A 382 -7.86 26.83 45.28
CA CYS A 382 -9.09 26.05 45.45
C CYS A 382 -8.89 24.56 45.23
N PHE A 383 -8.05 24.16 44.28
CA PHE A 383 -7.84 22.76 43.89
C PHE A 383 -6.56 22.18 44.47
N VAL A 384 -5.39 22.83 44.36
CA VAL A 384 -4.12 22.30 44.87
C VAL A 384 -4.09 22.38 46.42
N GLY A 385 -4.55 23.49 46.99
CA GLY A 385 -4.66 23.68 48.45
C GLY A 385 -5.65 22.72 49.13
N LYS A 386 -6.79 22.40 48.50
CA LYS A 386 -7.77 21.44 49.04
C LYS A 386 -7.45 19.97 48.74
N ASN A 387 -6.83 19.66 47.59
CA ASN A 387 -6.48 18.27 47.25
C ASN A 387 -5.40 17.69 48.18
N LYS A 388 -4.56 18.53 48.78
CA LYS A 388 -3.60 18.08 49.81
C LYS A 388 -4.29 17.52 51.08
N LYS A 389 -5.56 17.88 51.34
CA LYS A 389 -6.37 17.39 52.47
C LYS A 389 -7.46 16.38 52.09
N LYS A 390 -7.79 16.23 50.81
CA LYS A 390 -8.93 15.40 50.33
C LYS A 390 -8.51 14.18 49.50
N ASN A 391 -7.22 13.97 49.28
CA ASN A 391 -6.70 12.95 48.38
C ASN A 391 -6.89 11.50 48.85
N GLU A 392 -7.21 11.23 50.12
CA GLU A 392 -7.41 9.84 50.58
C GLU A 392 -8.80 9.28 50.21
N GLY A 393 -9.87 10.09 50.22
CA GLY A 393 -11.24 9.61 49.88
C GLY A 393 -11.63 9.69 48.40
N VAL A 394 -11.14 10.71 47.67
CA VAL A 394 -11.50 10.92 46.25
C VAL A 394 -10.76 9.94 45.32
N GLU A 395 -9.62 9.40 45.77
CA GLU A 395 -8.89 8.41 45.00
C GLU A 395 -9.67 7.09 44.90
N GLU A 396 -10.43 6.71 45.93
CA GLU A 396 -11.30 5.55 45.92
C GLU A 396 -12.47 5.72 44.95
N GLU A 397 -13.15 6.88 44.95
CA GLU A 397 -14.22 7.16 43.98
C GLU A 397 -13.70 7.17 42.53
N LYS A 398 -12.51 7.76 42.29
CA LYS A 398 -11.87 7.73 40.96
C LYS A 398 -11.46 6.31 40.56
N LYS A 399 -10.99 5.49 41.51
CA LYS A 399 -10.72 4.06 41.28
C LYS A 399 -12.01 3.33 40.94
N GLN A 400 -13.09 3.52 41.70
CA GLN A 400 -14.41 2.95 41.41
C GLN A 400 -14.99 3.41 40.07
N GLN A 401 -14.85 4.69 39.71
CA GLN A 401 -15.34 5.20 38.43
C GLN A 401 -14.50 4.67 37.26
N LYS A 402 -13.19 4.53 37.41
CA LYS A 402 -12.33 3.86 36.42
C LYS A 402 -12.67 2.38 36.29
N LEU A 403 -12.98 1.70 37.39
CA LEU A 403 -13.45 0.31 37.38
C LEU A 403 -14.80 0.18 36.68
N ARG A 404 -15.78 1.06 36.95
CA ARG A 404 -17.06 1.10 36.23
C ARG A 404 -16.89 1.38 34.74
N LYS A 405 -16.02 2.32 34.36
CA LYS A 405 -15.70 2.59 32.94
C LYS A 405 -14.98 1.42 32.28
N ARG A 406 -14.12 0.70 33.00
CA ARG A 406 -13.47 -0.53 32.50
C ARG A 406 -14.48 -1.67 32.34
N ALA A 407 -15.39 -1.84 33.30
CA ALA A 407 -16.47 -2.82 33.23
C ALA A 407 -17.42 -2.54 32.07
N ALA A 408 -17.85 -1.28 31.88
CA ALA A 408 -18.69 -0.88 30.74
C ALA A 408 -17.98 -1.03 29.39
N LYS A 409 -16.67 -0.77 29.33
CA LYS A 409 -15.87 -1.04 28.13
C LYS A 409 -15.68 -2.54 27.89
N SER A 410 -15.57 -3.34 28.95
CA SER A 410 -15.51 -4.81 28.87
C SER A 410 -16.82 -5.36 28.31
N SER A 411 -17.96 -4.96 28.86
CA SER A 411 -19.28 -5.43 28.40
C SER A 411 -19.57 -5.03 26.95
N ALA A 412 -19.22 -3.80 26.55
CA ALA A 412 -19.33 -3.38 25.15
C ALA A 412 -18.39 -4.18 24.21
N ALA A 413 -17.18 -4.50 24.67
CA ALA A 413 -16.25 -5.33 23.91
C ALA A 413 -16.72 -6.80 23.83
N GLU A 414 -17.33 -7.32 24.89
CA GLU A 414 -17.93 -8.66 24.95
C GLU A 414 -19.13 -8.77 24.01
N LEU A 415 -20.04 -7.79 24.02
CA LEU A 415 -21.20 -7.76 23.12
C LEU A 415 -20.76 -7.70 21.66
N LYS A 416 -19.78 -6.85 21.33
CA LYS A 416 -19.20 -6.81 19.99
C LYS A 416 -18.55 -8.14 19.59
N ARG A 417 -17.85 -8.79 20.52
CA ARG A 417 -17.25 -10.10 20.29
C ARG A 417 -18.30 -11.18 20.06
N GLU A 418 -19.42 -11.12 20.77
CA GLU A 418 -20.56 -12.02 20.57
C GLU A 418 -21.20 -11.80 19.20
N GLU A 419 -21.44 -10.56 18.80
CA GLU A 419 -21.95 -10.21 17.45
C GLU A 419 -20.99 -10.67 16.35
N ASP A 420 -19.69 -10.48 16.52
CA ASP A 420 -18.67 -10.94 15.58
C ASP A 420 -18.64 -12.47 15.49
N LEU A 421 -18.78 -13.19 16.62
CA LEU A 421 -18.87 -14.64 16.67
C LEU A 421 -20.16 -15.15 16.03
N LYS A 422 -21.30 -14.49 16.26
CA LYS A 422 -22.58 -14.80 15.63
C LYS A 422 -22.49 -14.59 14.13
N MET A 423 -22.02 -13.43 13.68
CA MET A 423 -21.82 -13.13 12.25
C MET A 423 -20.86 -14.14 11.61
N HIS A 424 -19.77 -14.49 12.27
CA HIS A 424 -18.83 -15.51 11.79
C HIS A 424 -19.49 -16.89 11.69
N SER A 425 -20.26 -17.29 12.70
CA SER A 425 -21.00 -18.56 12.72
C SER A 425 -22.07 -18.60 11.64
N TRP A 426 -22.80 -17.50 11.43
CA TRP A 426 -23.77 -17.33 10.37
C TRP A 426 -23.13 -17.41 8.98
N LYS A 427 -21.99 -16.74 8.76
CA LYS A 427 -21.24 -16.85 7.51
C LYS A 427 -20.77 -18.28 7.27
N ARG A 428 -20.27 -18.93 8.32
CA ARG A 428 -19.83 -20.32 8.28
C ARG A 428 -20.97 -21.29 7.97
N TYR A 429 -22.15 -21.02 8.51
CA TYR A 429 -23.36 -21.78 8.25
C TYR A 429 -23.86 -21.60 6.81
N LEU A 430 -24.01 -20.36 6.36
CA LEU A 430 -24.56 -20.03 5.03
C LEU A 430 -23.61 -20.39 3.88
N PHE A 431 -22.30 -20.20 4.09
CA PHE A 431 -21.32 -20.25 3.01
C PHE A 431 -20.23 -21.31 3.20
N GLY A 432 -20.32 -22.11 4.26
CA GLY A 432 -19.40 -23.20 4.56
C GLY A 432 -18.20 -22.79 5.45
N ASN A 433 -17.38 -23.79 5.77
CA ASN A 433 -16.29 -23.66 6.75
C ASN A 433 -15.10 -22.83 6.28
N PHE A 434 -15.00 -22.55 4.98
CA PHE A 434 -13.80 -21.97 4.37
C PHE A 434 -14.11 -20.59 3.80
N VAL A 435 -13.94 -19.58 4.66
CA VAL A 435 -14.09 -18.16 4.33
C VAL A 435 -12.71 -17.54 4.21
N LEU A 436 -12.43 -16.89 3.07
CA LEU A 436 -11.17 -16.22 2.80
C LEU A 436 -11.40 -14.73 2.58
N ASN A 437 -10.68 -13.90 3.33
CA ASN A 437 -10.67 -12.45 3.09
C ASN A 437 -9.68 -12.15 1.97
N VAL A 438 -10.14 -11.44 0.94
CA VAL A 438 -9.27 -10.90 -0.11
C VAL A 438 -8.68 -9.59 0.41
N PRO A 439 -7.35 -9.39 0.33
CA PRO A 439 -6.70 -8.13 0.68
C PRO A 439 -7.37 -6.96 -0.05
N ARG A 440 -7.68 -5.89 0.68
CA ARG A 440 -8.50 -4.79 0.12
C ARG A 440 -7.67 -3.86 -0.76
N SER A 441 -6.44 -3.62 -0.34
CA SER A 441 -5.49 -2.69 -0.98
C SER A 441 -4.12 -3.35 -1.10
N LYS A 442 -3.12 -2.56 -1.49
CA LYS A 442 -1.72 -2.96 -1.67
C LYS A 442 -1.06 -3.33 -0.34
N GLU A 443 -1.52 -4.43 0.23
CA GLU A 443 -1.01 -4.99 1.48
C GLU A 443 0.29 -5.75 1.25
N TYR A 444 0.66 -6.08 0.02
CA TYR A 444 1.91 -6.80 -0.24
C TYR A 444 3.13 -5.93 -0.08
N ARG A 445 4.22 -6.52 0.43
CA ARG A 445 5.50 -5.84 0.61
C ARG A 445 6.13 -5.45 -0.73
N TYR A 446 6.06 -6.34 -1.71
CA TYR A 446 6.60 -6.09 -3.03
C TYR A 446 5.48 -5.96 -4.05
N SER A 447 5.54 -4.88 -4.84
CA SER A 447 4.73 -4.74 -6.04
C SER A 447 5.40 -5.49 -7.19
N ASP A 448 4.65 -6.35 -7.87
CA ASP A 448 5.19 -7.03 -9.05
C ASP A 448 5.08 -6.08 -10.23
N THR A 449 6.24 -5.76 -10.81
CA THR A 449 6.33 -4.85 -11.94
C THR A 449 6.42 -5.67 -13.22
N PRO A 450 5.70 -5.25 -14.28
CA PRO A 450 5.83 -5.88 -15.58
C PRO A 450 7.28 -5.86 -16.06
N LEU A 451 7.70 -6.95 -16.70
CA LEU A 451 8.97 -7.02 -17.39
C LEU A 451 8.97 -6.07 -18.59
N SER A 452 10.16 -5.69 -19.04
CA SER A 452 10.34 -4.80 -20.18
C SER A 452 9.80 -5.35 -21.50
N SER A 453 9.70 -6.67 -21.64
CA SER A 453 9.05 -7.31 -22.80
C SER A 453 7.54 -7.06 -22.87
N SER A 454 6.95 -6.41 -21.87
CA SER A 454 5.53 -6.04 -21.87
C SER A 454 5.26 -4.89 -22.84
N SER A 455 4.05 -4.83 -23.38
CA SER A 455 3.58 -3.74 -24.24
C SER A 455 2.20 -3.22 -23.84
N ALA A 456 1.92 -1.98 -24.24
CA ALA A 456 0.60 -1.37 -24.11
C ALA A 456 0.23 -0.66 -25.41
N ALA A 457 -0.99 -0.86 -25.91
CA ALA A 457 -1.50 -0.21 -27.09
C ALA A 457 -2.91 0.35 -26.84
N PRO A 458 -3.23 1.57 -27.31
CA PRO A 458 -4.61 2.07 -27.28
C PRO A 458 -5.55 1.09 -27.99
N TRP A 459 -6.63 0.72 -27.30
CA TRP A 459 -7.59 -0.21 -27.87
C TRP A 459 -8.37 0.44 -29.03
N LYS A 460 -8.36 -0.20 -30.19
CA LYS A 460 -9.18 0.18 -31.34
C LYS A 460 -10.47 -0.66 -31.31
N SER A 461 -11.61 0.00 -31.17
CA SER A 461 -12.95 -0.59 -30.96
C SER A 461 -13.42 -1.62 -31.99
N SER A 462 -12.68 -1.87 -33.07
CA SER A 462 -13.12 -2.68 -34.21
C SER A 462 -12.91 -4.20 -34.04
N GLN A 463 -12.17 -4.67 -33.04
CA GLN A 463 -11.92 -6.10 -32.88
C GLN A 463 -12.99 -6.77 -32.02
N MET A 464 -13.88 -7.54 -32.64
CA MET A 464 -14.78 -8.45 -31.92
C MET A 464 -13.99 -9.64 -31.38
N ILE A 465 -14.14 -9.91 -30.08
CA ILE A 465 -13.56 -11.09 -29.42
C ILE A 465 -14.62 -12.20 -29.46
N PHE A 466 -14.21 -13.39 -29.88
CA PHE A 466 -15.05 -14.59 -29.88
C PHE A 466 -14.62 -15.53 -28.75
N ILE A 467 -15.57 -16.03 -27.95
CA ILE A 467 -15.31 -17.08 -26.97
C ILE A 467 -15.32 -18.44 -27.67
N SER A 468 -14.29 -19.24 -27.42
CA SER A 468 -14.28 -20.67 -27.76
C SER A 468 -15.10 -21.51 -26.78
N GLN A 469 -15.02 -21.22 -25.47
CA GLN A 469 -15.74 -21.97 -24.43
C GLN A 469 -16.16 -21.06 -23.26
N ARG A 470 -17.43 -21.11 -22.86
CA ARG A 470 -17.94 -20.46 -21.64
C ARG A 470 -17.98 -21.49 -20.50
N LYS A 471 -17.44 -21.13 -19.34
CA LYS A 471 -17.65 -21.90 -18.10
C LYS A 471 -18.83 -21.32 -17.34
N PHE A 472 -19.78 -22.17 -16.93
CA PHE A 472 -20.94 -21.77 -16.12
C PHE A 472 -20.47 -21.24 -14.74
N GLY A 473 -21.19 -20.25 -14.20
CA GLY A 473 -20.87 -19.62 -12.90
C GLY A 473 -20.04 -18.33 -12.97
N GLN A 474 -19.60 -17.91 -14.16
CA GLN A 474 -18.95 -16.61 -14.34
C GLN A 474 -19.97 -15.49 -14.57
N THR A 475 -19.99 -14.48 -13.71
CA THR A 475 -20.71 -13.22 -13.95
C THR A 475 -19.92 -12.38 -14.94
N LEU A 476 -20.30 -12.46 -16.22
CA LEU A 476 -19.74 -11.62 -17.27
C LEU A 476 -20.51 -10.30 -17.30
N ALA A 477 -19.84 -9.20 -16.98
CA ALA A 477 -20.38 -7.86 -17.09
C ALA A 477 -19.38 -6.97 -17.85
N GLY A 478 -19.89 -6.02 -18.65
CA GLY A 478 -19.08 -5.08 -19.42
C GLY A 478 -19.24 -5.22 -20.93
N SER A 479 -18.48 -4.41 -21.68
CA SER A 479 -18.60 -4.34 -23.15
C SER A 479 -17.83 -5.45 -23.87
N MET A 480 -16.86 -6.07 -23.19
CA MET A 480 -16.18 -7.30 -23.61
C MET A 480 -16.94 -8.55 -23.15
N ILE A 481 -18.22 -8.68 -23.48
CA ILE A 481 -18.85 -10.01 -23.47
C ILE A 481 -18.62 -10.58 -24.87
N PRO A 482 -17.71 -11.56 -25.02
CA PRO A 482 -17.39 -12.08 -26.34
C PRO A 482 -18.64 -12.70 -26.94
N LYS A 483 -18.90 -12.39 -28.21
CA LYS A 483 -20.06 -12.95 -28.91
C LYS A 483 -19.78 -14.42 -29.19
N TRP A 484 -20.79 -15.27 -28.98
CA TRP A 484 -20.67 -16.70 -29.29
C TRP A 484 -20.51 -16.85 -30.81
N ALA A 485 -19.43 -17.48 -31.26
CA ALA A 485 -19.05 -17.61 -32.68
C ALA A 485 -20.00 -18.48 -33.53
N GLY A 486 -21.15 -18.89 -33.00
CA GLY A 486 -21.93 -20.03 -33.47
C GLY A 486 -23.39 -19.72 -33.82
N LYS A 487 -23.87 -18.48 -33.64
CA LYS A 487 -25.18 -18.06 -34.15
C LYS A 487 -24.99 -16.94 -35.17
N LYS A 488 -25.62 -17.09 -36.35
CA LYS A 488 -25.68 -16.03 -37.36
C LYS A 488 -26.31 -14.80 -36.71
N GLN A 489 -25.82 -13.63 -37.09
CA GLN A 489 -26.13 -12.33 -36.49
C GLN A 489 -27.64 -11.99 -36.48
N GLY A 490 -28.47 -12.70 -37.25
CA GLY A 490 -29.93 -12.59 -37.27
C GLY A 490 -30.66 -13.21 -36.07
N ASP A 491 -30.12 -14.25 -35.42
CA ASP A 491 -30.84 -14.98 -34.36
C ASP A 491 -30.64 -14.35 -32.97
N VAL A 492 -29.56 -13.61 -32.77
CA VAL A 492 -29.19 -13.04 -31.46
C VAL A 492 -30.03 -11.79 -31.12
N ALA A 493 -30.55 -11.09 -32.13
CA ALA A 493 -31.42 -9.93 -31.92
C ALA A 493 -32.80 -10.34 -31.34
N GLN A 494 -33.24 -11.59 -31.55
CA GLN A 494 -34.47 -12.11 -30.93
C GLN A 494 -34.26 -12.53 -29.47
N GLU A 495 -33.08 -13.06 -29.11
CA GLU A 495 -32.82 -13.60 -27.77
C GLU A 495 -32.61 -12.52 -26.69
N ILE A 496 -32.14 -11.32 -27.07
CA ILE A 496 -31.98 -10.17 -26.14
C ILE A 496 -33.34 -9.55 -25.76
N ASN A 497 -34.37 -9.74 -26.59
CA ASN A 497 -35.73 -9.27 -26.32
C ASN A 497 -36.64 -10.36 -25.72
N SER A 498 -36.13 -11.58 -25.49
CA SER A 498 -36.91 -12.63 -24.84
C SER A 498 -37.13 -12.32 -23.36
N PRO A 499 -38.39 -12.28 -22.88
CA PRO A 499 -38.73 -11.90 -21.50
C PRO A 499 -38.16 -12.84 -20.42
N GLU A 500 -37.65 -14.03 -20.78
CA GLU A 500 -37.04 -14.99 -19.84
C GLU A 500 -35.70 -14.52 -19.21
N LEU A 501 -35.00 -13.56 -19.82
CA LEU A 501 -33.71 -13.07 -19.30
C LEU A 501 -33.82 -11.83 -18.39
N ARG A 502 -35.01 -11.21 -18.30
CA ARG A 502 -35.31 -10.27 -17.22
C ARG A 502 -35.79 -11.09 -16.04
N GLY A 503 -34.86 -11.56 -15.22
CA GLY A 503 -35.20 -12.09 -13.90
C GLY A 503 -36.11 -11.10 -13.19
N SER A 504 -37.38 -11.47 -13.04
CA SER A 504 -38.35 -10.73 -12.25
C SER A 504 -37.76 -10.49 -10.86
N PRO A 505 -37.78 -9.27 -10.33
CA PRO A 505 -37.49 -9.07 -8.91
C PRO A 505 -38.53 -9.88 -8.14
N SER A 506 -38.08 -10.92 -7.44
CA SER A 506 -38.91 -11.62 -6.47
C SER A 506 -39.23 -10.63 -5.36
N ASN A 507 -40.40 -10.01 -5.43
CA ASN A 507 -41.07 -9.45 -4.27
C ASN A 507 -41.41 -10.64 -3.36
N ASN A 508 -40.60 -10.85 -2.32
CA ASN A 508 -41.02 -11.57 -1.13
C ASN A 508 -40.88 -10.62 0.05
N GLU A 509 -42.01 -10.46 0.73
CA GLU A 509 -42.20 -9.83 2.05
C GLU A 509 -41.35 -10.49 3.15
#